data_AF-A0AAN9QNY1-F1
#
_entry.id   AF-A0AAN9QNY1-F1
#
_cell.length_a   1.000
_cell.length_b   1.000
_cell.length_c   1.000
_cell.angle_alpha   90.00
_cell.angle_beta   90.00
_cell.angle_gamma   90.00
#
_symmetry.space_group_name_H-M   'P 1'
#
loop_
_entity.id
_entity.type
_entity.pdbx_description
1 polymer ?
#
loop_
_entity_poly.entity_id
_entity_poly.type
_entity_poly.pdbx_seq_one_letter_code
_entity_poly.pdbx_strand_id
1 'polypeptide(L)'
;MSRDILCFYLVVRWQNRLCELQLPHELCYVSSASQRTELIRATLSTLHAFLSLIPLGYIFESTLVASLRFGNSYDVQYVKMYNGFMVQLKSILPPTSDIPEAFTKGSTEEQAHIRVLESPQVNIAALLVGLEYLINISYVDDTEVCLEYWNSLVLELFEPHRSLDNPAAAATLIGLQVPAMLPGMVDGHGSQLLQRRQLYAGPMSKLRMLMICRMPKPEEVLIVEDGNGNIVRETLKENDVLVQYKIMRETLIYLSHLDRDDTEEQENRFLVMVIRDLLNLWIITEGTDNKAVIASNMMFVVGQYPRFLRAYWGFLKTVVNKLFEFMHETHPGVQDMACDIFLKIVQKCKREFVITQVGENEPFVCEILNGIPNTIMDLEPHQIHSLYRSVHHMIEAESDVQKRNEYLQRLMRNYSFILC
;
A
#
# COMPACT_ATOMS: atom_id res chain seq x y z
N MET A 1 16.09 -51.21 5.65
CA MET A 1 16.97 -50.02 5.47
C MET A 1 17.78 -50.22 4.22
N SER A 2 17.15 -49.93 3.08
CA SER A 2 17.47 -50.54 1.79
C SER A 2 17.58 -49.45 0.75
N ARG A 3 18.58 -49.53 -0.14
CA ARG A 3 18.73 -48.90 -1.48
C ARG A 3 18.38 -47.41 -1.69
N ASP A 4 17.31 -46.88 -1.12
CA ASP A 4 16.76 -45.54 -1.35
C ASP A 4 17.65 -44.43 -0.76
N ILE A 5 18.25 -44.66 0.42
CA ILE A 5 19.20 -43.71 1.03
C ILE A 5 20.50 -43.63 0.23
N LEU A 6 20.97 -44.76 -0.34
CA LEU A 6 22.16 -44.78 -1.19
C LEU A 6 21.88 -44.08 -2.54
N CYS A 7 20.66 -44.23 -3.07
CA CYS A 7 20.21 -43.55 -4.29
C CYS A 7 20.12 -42.03 -4.06
N PHE A 8 19.54 -41.58 -2.95
CA PHE A 8 19.48 -40.17 -2.57
C PHE A 8 20.88 -39.56 -2.40
N TYR A 9 21.79 -40.25 -1.71
CA TYR A 9 23.17 -39.78 -1.51
C TYR A 9 23.96 -39.73 -2.82
N LEU A 10 23.73 -40.69 -3.74
CA LEU A 10 24.35 -40.70 -5.06
C LEU A 10 23.80 -39.61 -5.96
N VAL A 11 22.48 -39.33 -5.91
CA VAL A 11 21.83 -38.24 -6.65
C VAL A 11 22.34 -36.88 -6.20
N VAL A 12 22.35 -36.62 -4.88
CA VAL A 12 22.88 -35.36 -4.32
C VAL A 12 24.37 -35.18 -4.65
N ARG A 13 25.17 -36.25 -4.59
CA ARG A 13 26.59 -36.21 -4.98
C ARG A 13 26.80 -36.03 -6.49
N TRP A 14 25.90 -36.55 -7.32
CA TRP A 14 25.88 -36.31 -8.77
C TRP A 14 25.49 -34.88 -9.10
N GLN A 15 24.48 -34.33 -8.42
CA GLN A 15 24.00 -32.94 -8.56
C GLN A 15 25.09 -31.94 -8.16
N ASN A 16 25.83 -32.20 -7.08
CA ASN A 16 26.96 -31.35 -6.68
C ASN A 16 28.13 -31.40 -7.67
N ARG A 17 28.44 -32.57 -8.25
CA ARG A 17 29.44 -32.67 -9.34
C ARG A 17 29.01 -32.00 -10.64
N LEU A 18 27.71 -31.96 -10.92
CA LEU A 18 27.14 -31.23 -12.06
C LEU A 18 27.30 -29.71 -11.94
N CYS A 19 27.17 -29.17 -10.72
CA CYS A 19 27.42 -27.75 -10.44
C CYS A 19 28.90 -27.33 -10.57
N GLU A 20 29.84 -28.26 -10.30
CA GLU A 20 31.29 -28.02 -10.44
C GLU A 20 31.75 -27.91 -11.91
N LEU A 21 30.95 -28.39 -12.87
CA LEU A 21 31.36 -28.54 -14.27
C LEU A 21 31.19 -27.27 -15.13
N GLN A 22 30.65 -26.15 -14.60
CA GLN A 22 30.34 -24.90 -15.34
C GLN A 22 29.49 -25.07 -16.64
N LEU A 23 29.04 -26.28 -16.95
CA LEU A 23 28.33 -26.66 -18.17
C LEU A 23 27.08 -25.79 -18.47
N PRO A 24 26.23 -25.43 -17.49
CA PRO A 24 25.09 -24.55 -17.75
C PRO A 24 25.51 -23.16 -18.24
N HIS A 25 26.64 -22.64 -17.74
CA HIS A 25 27.21 -21.36 -18.14
C HIS A 25 27.82 -21.44 -19.54
N GLU A 26 28.54 -22.53 -19.85
CA GLU A 26 29.05 -22.79 -21.20
C GLU A 26 27.92 -22.99 -22.23
N LEU A 27 26.82 -23.64 -21.85
CA LEU A 27 25.63 -23.79 -22.69
C LEU A 27 24.95 -22.42 -22.93
N CYS A 28 24.81 -21.58 -21.91
CA CYS A 28 24.31 -20.21 -22.07
C CYS A 28 25.24 -19.37 -22.96
N TYR A 29 26.56 -19.53 -22.85
CA TYR A 29 27.55 -18.87 -23.71
C TYR A 29 27.47 -19.33 -25.17
N VAL A 30 27.31 -20.63 -25.42
CA VAL A 30 27.08 -21.18 -26.77
C VAL A 30 25.77 -20.65 -27.36
N SER A 31 24.76 -20.42 -26.52
CA SER A 31 23.47 -19.82 -26.94
C SER A 31 23.57 -18.32 -27.23
N SER A 32 24.38 -17.56 -26.49
CA SER A 32 24.56 -16.12 -26.69
C SER A 32 25.51 -15.79 -27.86
N ALA A 33 26.46 -16.68 -28.17
CA ALA A 33 27.41 -16.50 -29.28
C ALA A 33 26.92 -17.04 -30.64
N SER A 34 25.81 -17.79 -30.67
CA SER A 34 25.30 -18.44 -31.89
C SER A 34 24.10 -17.74 -32.49
N GLN A 35 24.03 -17.66 -33.83
CA GLN A 35 22.85 -17.18 -34.57
C GLN A 35 22.07 -18.31 -35.26
N ARG A 36 22.46 -19.58 -35.05
CA ARG A 36 21.78 -20.73 -35.65
C ARG A 36 20.61 -21.18 -34.77
N THR A 37 19.39 -20.97 -35.26
CA THR A 37 18.13 -21.25 -34.53
C THR A 37 18.01 -22.71 -34.05
N GLU A 38 18.50 -23.68 -34.82
CA GLU A 38 18.46 -25.10 -34.44
C GLU A 38 19.41 -25.43 -33.29
N LEU A 39 20.58 -24.78 -33.26
CA LEU A 39 21.56 -24.94 -32.20
C LEU A 39 21.06 -24.32 -30.90
N ILE A 40 20.51 -23.09 -30.94
CA ILE A 40 19.92 -22.44 -29.77
C ILE A 40 18.77 -23.28 -29.19
N ARG A 41 17.90 -23.83 -30.05
CA ARG A 41 16.78 -24.68 -29.61
C ARG A 41 17.26 -25.95 -28.91
N ALA A 42 18.28 -26.61 -29.45
CA ALA A 42 18.89 -27.79 -28.83
C ALA A 42 19.56 -27.44 -27.49
N THR A 43 20.27 -26.31 -27.43
CA THR A 43 20.93 -25.79 -26.23
C THR A 43 19.92 -25.45 -25.12
N LEU A 44 18.82 -24.76 -25.43
CA LEU A 44 17.75 -24.45 -24.47
C LEU A 44 16.99 -25.71 -24.00
N SER A 45 16.79 -26.69 -24.89
CA SER A 45 16.15 -27.96 -24.51
C SER A 45 17.04 -28.78 -23.57
N THR A 46 18.35 -28.73 -23.81
CA THR A 46 19.36 -29.35 -22.96
C THR A 46 19.42 -28.63 -21.61
N LEU A 47 19.46 -27.29 -21.63
CA LEU A 47 19.44 -26.46 -20.43
C LEU A 47 18.20 -26.70 -19.57
N HIS A 48 17.01 -26.83 -20.17
CA HIS A 48 15.78 -27.18 -19.45
C HIS A 48 15.89 -28.53 -18.72
N ALA A 49 16.47 -29.54 -19.35
CA ALA A 49 16.71 -30.84 -18.69
C ALA A 49 17.71 -30.70 -17.53
N PHE A 50 18.75 -29.88 -17.67
CA PHE A 50 19.70 -29.60 -16.59
C PHE A 50 19.09 -28.78 -15.45
N LEU A 51 18.29 -27.75 -15.74
CA LEU A 51 17.62 -26.91 -14.75
C LEU A 51 16.64 -27.70 -13.87
N SER A 52 16.06 -28.78 -14.39
CA SER A 52 15.22 -29.69 -13.62
C SER A 52 16.00 -30.58 -12.62
N LEU A 53 17.33 -30.60 -12.72
CA LEU A 53 18.24 -31.45 -11.94
C LEU A 53 19.16 -30.66 -11.01
N ILE A 54 19.24 -29.34 -11.13
CA ILE A 54 20.17 -28.49 -10.37
C ILE A 54 19.46 -27.94 -9.10
N PRO A 55 20.14 -27.86 -7.95
CA PRO A 55 19.59 -27.21 -6.75
C PRO A 55 19.25 -25.74 -7.01
N LEU A 56 18.06 -25.31 -6.58
CA LEU A 56 17.54 -23.95 -6.81
C LEU A 56 18.54 -22.84 -6.40
N GLY A 57 19.30 -23.04 -5.31
CA GLY A 57 20.33 -22.10 -4.87
C GLY A 57 21.35 -21.75 -5.95
N TYR A 58 21.80 -22.72 -6.76
CA TYR A 58 22.77 -22.46 -7.85
C TYR A 58 22.16 -21.67 -9.03
N ILE A 59 20.87 -21.83 -9.28
CA ILE A 59 20.16 -21.10 -10.34
C ILE A 59 20.03 -19.61 -9.97
N PHE A 60 19.74 -19.32 -8.70
CA PHE A 60 19.54 -17.95 -8.20
C PHE A 60 20.85 -17.24 -7.77
N GLU A 61 21.90 -17.99 -7.40
CA GLU A 61 23.22 -17.43 -7.04
C GLU A 61 24.15 -17.22 -8.26
N SER A 62 23.73 -17.59 -9.47
CA SER A 62 24.55 -17.48 -10.70
C SER A 62 23.99 -16.48 -11.71
N THR A 63 24.82 -16.02 -12.65
CA THR A 63 24.43 -15.12 -13.76
C THR A 63 23.65 -15.82 -14.88
N LEU A 64 23.14 -17.04 -14.62
CA LEU A 64 22.49 -17.89 -15.60
C LEU A 64 21.19 -17.27 -16.12
N VAL A 65 20.36 -16.73 -15.22
CA VAL A 65 19.10 -16.03 -15.54
C VAL A 65 19.38 -14.77 -16.38
N ALA A 66 20.36 -13.96 -15.99
CA ALA A 66 20.77 -12.76 -16.72
C ALA A 66 21.27 -13.07 -18.15
N SER A 67 21.83 -14.26 -18.36
CA SER A 67 22.33 -14.73 -19.67
C SER A 67 21.22 -15.24 -20.60
N LEU A 68 20.01 -15.47 -20.08
CA LEU A 68 18.84 -15.93 -20.81
C LEU A 68 17.95 -14.76 -21.25
N ARG A 69 18.51 -13.66 -21.78
CA ARG A 69 17.73 -12.59 -22.42
C ARG A 69 17.69 -12.79 -23.92
N PHE A 70 16.77 -13.62 -24.40
CA PHE A 70 16.49 -13.72 -25.82
C PHE A 70 15.14 -13.04 -26.08
N GLY A 71 15.03 -12.21 -27.13
CA GLY A 71 13.79 -11.51 -27.45
C GLY A 71 12.58 -12.43 -27.63
N ASN A 72 11.40 -11.86 -27.90
CA ASN A 72 10.05 -12.47 -27.87
C ASN A 72 9.87 -13.83 -28.62
N SER A 73 10.87 -14.30 -29.37
CA SER A 73 10.90 -15.58 -30.08
C SER A 73 10.96 -16.82 -29.17
N TYR A 74 11.18 -16.66 -27.85
CA TYR A 74 11.39 -17.76 -26.89
C TYR A 74 10.35 -17.82 -25.77
N ASP A 75 9.28 -17.04 -25.89
CA ASP A 75 8.15 -16.94 -24.94
C ASP A 75 7.59 -18.31 -24.53
N VAL A 76 7.47 -19.25 -25.48
CA VAL A 76 6.97 -20.61 -25.22
C VAL A 76 7.87 -21.40 -24.26
N GLN A 77 9.17 -21.16 -24.29
CA GLN A 77 10.16 -21.81 -23.45
C GLN A 77 10.16 -21.21 -22.03
N TYR A 78 10.04 -19.89 -21.90
CA TYR A 78 9.86 -19.24 -20.59
C TYR A 78 8.58 -19.70 -19.90
N VAL A 79 7.46 -19.81 -20.62
CA VAL A 79 6.20 -20.34 -20.10
C VAL A 79 6.38 -21.76 -19.56
N LYS A 80 7.09 -22.63 -20.29
CA LYS A 80 7.37 -24.01 -19.85
C LYS A 80 8.24 -24.05 -18.59
N MET A 81 9.28 -23.21 -18.55
CA MET A 81 10.16 -23.08 -17.39
C MET A 81 9.38 -22.58 -16.16
N TYR A 82 8.60 -21.50 -16.32
CA TYR A 82 7.76 -20.94 -15.25
C TYR A 82 6.74 -21.96 -14.75
N ASN A 83 6.01 -22.64 -15.63
CA ASN A 83 5.04 -23.66 -15.23
C ASN A 83 5.72 -24.85 -14.52
N GLY A 84 6.88 -25.30 -15.01
CA GLY A 84 7.67 -26.35 -14.36
C GLY A 84 8.15 -25.94 -12.96
N PHE A 85 8.68 -24.72 -12.84
CA PHE A 85 9.09 -24.14 -11.55
C PHE A 85 7.89 -24.02 -10.60
N MET A 86 6.74 -23.51 -11.06
CA MET A 86 5.55 -23.37 -10.23
C MET A 86 5.00 -24.71 -9.73
N VAL A 87 5.12 -25.79 -10.52
CA VAL A 87 4.77 -27.15 -10.08
C VAL A 87 5.71 -27.62 -8.97
N GLN A 88 7.02 -27.40 -9.13
CA GLN A 88 8.00 -27.76 -8.09
C GLN A 88 7.83 -26.89 -6.84
N LEU A 89 7.67 -25.58 -6.99
CA LEU A 89 7.46 -24.64 -5.89
C LEU A 89 6.20 -25.02 -5.10
N LYS A 90 5.07 -25.33 -5.76
CA LYS A 90 3.86 -25.82 -5.08
C LYS A 90 4.08 -27.11 -4.30
N SER A 91 4.96 -28.00 -4.78
CA SER A 91 5.28 -29.26 -4.11
C SER A 91 6.19 -29.07 -2.89
N ILE A 92 7.05 -28.05 -2.91
CA ILE A 92 8.02 -27.73 -1.87
C ILE A 92 7.39 -26.81 -0.81
N LEU A 93 6.63 -25.81 -1.25
CA LEU A 93 6.00 -24.79 -0.43
C LEU A 93 4.53 -24.63 -0.85
N PRO A 94 3.60 -25.42 -0.27
CA PRO A 94 2.17 -25.28 -0.55
C PRO A 94 1.65 -23.84 -0.34
N PRO A 95 0.62 -23.39 -1.07
CA PRO A 95 0.07 -22.04 -0.93
C PRO A 95 -0.49 -21.71 0.46
N THR A 96 -0.70 -22.74 1.29
CA THR A 96 -1.21 -22.64 2.66
C THR A 96 -0.10 -22.57 3.72
N SER A 97 1.17 -22.56 3.31
CA SER A 97 2.31 -22.56 4.23
C SER A 97 2.60 -21.17 4.80
N ASP A 98 2.99 -21.10 6.08
CA ASP A 98 3.41 -19.89 6.76
C ASP A 98 4.88 -19.57 6.38
N ILE A 99 5.06 -18.58 5.49
CA ILE A 99 6.31 -18.25 4.79
C ILE A 99 7.38 -17.50 5.64
N PRO A 100 7.09 -16.79 6.76
CA PRO A 100 8.10 -16.03 7.51
C PRO A 100 9.33 -16.83 7.97
N GLU A 101 9.21 -18.14 8.18
CA GLU A 101 10.31 -18.98 8.69
C GLU A 101 11.31 -19.43 7.59
N ALA A 102 10.94 -19.32 6.30
CA ALA A 102 11.70 -19.89 5.19
C ALA A 102 12.64 -18.89 4.46
N PHE A 103 12.64 -17.61 4.86
CA PHE A 103 13.08 -16.52 4.00
C PHE A 103 14.57 -16.10 4.12
N THR A 104 15.42 -16.79 4.89
CA THR A 104 16.75 -16.24 5.23
C THR A 104 17.80 -16.18 4.09
N LYS A 105 17.51 -16.49 2.82
CA LYS A 105 18.47 -16.37 1.71
C LYS A 105 17.83 -16.18 0.32
N GLY A 106 18.08 -15.06 -0.37
CA GLY A 106 17.85 -14.90 -1.83
C GLY A 106 18.08 -13.49 -2.39
N SER A 107 18.64 -13.38 -3.60
CA SER A 107 19.05 -12.13 -4.30
C SER A 107 18.19 -11.77 -5.53
N THR A 108 18.34 -10.52 -6.00
CA THR A 108 17.43 -9.74 -6.87
C THR A 108 17.80 -9.70 -8.37
N GLU A 109 16.83 -9.91 -9.30
CA GLU A 109 16.69 -9.27 -10.65
C GLU A 109 15.62 -9.99 -11.50
N GLU A 110 14.53 -9.34 -11.99
CA GLU A 110 13.67 -9.80 -13.14
C GLU A 110 12.43 -8.89 -13.43
N GLN A 111 12.22 -8.37 -14.67
CA GLN A 111 11.04 -7.53 -15.02
C GLN A 111 10.48 -7.62 -16.49
N ALA A 112 10.56 -8.73 -17.24
CA ALA A 112 10.16 -8.70 -18.68
C ALA A 112 9.11 -9.73 -19.18
N HIS A 113 8.58 -10.66 -18.38
CA HIS A 113 7.89 -11.85 -18.93
C HIS A 113 6.40 -12.05 -18.55
N ILE A 114 5.76 -11.11 -17.85
CA ILE A 114 4.39 -11.32 -17.33
C ILE A 114 3.32 -11.40 -18.42
N ARG A 115 3.41 -10.60 -19.50
CA ARG A 115 2.37 -10.55 -20.55
C ARG A 115 2.15 -11.87 -21.27
N VAL A 116 3.21 -12.68 -21.37
CA VAL A 116 3.15 -14.00 -22.00
C VAL A 116 2.32 -14.97 -21.17
N LEU A 117 2.23 -14.75 -19.85
CA LEU A 117 1.46 -15.58 -18.93
C LEU A 117 -0.03 -15.20 -18.88
N GLU A 118 -0.43 -14.08 -19.48
CA GLU A 118 -1.82 -13.62 -19.57
C GLU A 118 -2.66 -14.46 -20.56
N SER A 119 -2.05 -15.43 -21.26
CA SER A 119 -2.72 -16.39 -22.15
C SER A 119 -1.84 -17.65 -22.35
N PRO A 120 -2.41 -18.86 -22.56
CA PRO A 120 -3.80 -19.28 -22.38
C PRO A 120 -4.19 -19.47 -20.90
N GLN A 121 -5.46 -19.84 -20.61
CA GLN A 121 -6.03 -19.93 -19.24
C GLN A 121 -5.18 -20.70 -18.22
N VAL A 122 -4.47 -21.75 -18.64
CA VAL A 122 -3.58 -22.53 -17.75
C VAL A 122 -2.43 -21.68 -17.21
N ASN A 123 -1.88 -20.78 -18.03
CA ASN A 123 -0.83 -19.84 -17.62
C ASN A 123 -1.38 -18.78 -16.67
N ILE A 124 -2.59 -18.30 -16.92
CA ILE A 124 -3.27 -17.33 -16.06
C ILE A 124 -3.40 -17.88 -14.63
N ALA A 125 -3.83 -19.14 -14.49
CA ALA A 125 -3.94 -19.77 -13.18
C ALA A 125 -2.58 -19.89 -12.47
N ALA A 126 -1.51 -20.22 -13.20
CA ALA A 126 -0.17 -20.27 -12.64
C ALA A 126 0.34 -18.87 -12.24
N LEU A 127 0.10 -17.86 -13.09
CA LEU A 127 0.44 -16.46 -12.85
C LEU A 127 -0.20 -15.93 -11.57
N LEU A 128 -1.51 -16.11 -11.41
CA LEU A 128 -2.23 -15.64 -10.21
C LEU A 128 -1.69 -16.29 -8.93
N VAL A 129 -1.33 -17.58 -8.99
CA VAL A 129 -0.70 -18.26 -7.85
C VAL A 129 0.72 -17.72 -7.60
N GLY A 130 1.51 -17.45 -8.63
CA GLY A 130 2.83 -16.82 -8.47
C GLY A 130 2.75 -15.43 -7.83
N LEU A 131 1.78 -14.62 -8.25
CA LEU A 131 1.52 -13.32 -7.62
C LEU A 131 1.08 -13.46 -6.16
N GLU A 132 0.31 -14.49 -5.83
CA GLU A 132 -0.06 -14.78 -4.44
C GLU A 132 1.15 -15.15 -3.59
N TYR A 133 2.07 -15.99 -4.08
CA TYR A 133 3.34 -16.23 -3.39
C TYR A 133 4.13 -14.95 -3.21
N LEU A 134 4.22 -14.11 -4.25
CA LEU A 134 4.97 -12.86 -4.17
C LEU A 134 4.37 -11.90 -3.15
N ILE A 135 3.03 -11.80 -3.07
CA ILE A 135 2.34 -11.01 -2.05
C ILE A 135 2.66 -11.56 -0.66
N ASN A 136 2.58 -12.88 -0.47
CA ASN A 136 2.87 -13.52 0.82
C ASN A 136 4.33 -13.35 1.23
N ILE A 137 5.28 -13.42 0.28
CA ILE A 137 6.69 -13.11 0.52
C ILE A 137 6.86 -11.64 0.90
N SER A 138 6.12 -10.74 0.27
CA SER A 138 6.19 -9.30 0.57
C SER A 138 5.67 -8.95 1.97
N TYR A 139 5.00 -9.88 2.67
CA TYR A 139 4.66 -9.73 4.09
C TYR A 139 5.84 -10.03 5.03
N VAL A 140 6.96 -10.57 4.55
CA VAL A 140 8.15 -10.83 5.36
C VAL A 140 9.00 -9.55 5.41
N ASP A 141 9.47 -9.17 6.60
CA ASP A 141 10.40 -8.04 6.77
C ASP A 141 11.71 -8.30 5.97
N ASP A 142 12.29 -7.27 5.33
CA ASP A 142 13.51 -7.28 4.47
C ASP A 142 13.41 -7.51 2.94
N THR A 143 12.24 -7.44 2.29
CA THR A 143 12.16 -7.59 0.81
C THR A 143 11.94 -6.29 0.03
N GLU A 144 12.94 -5.41 -0.04
CA GLU A 144 12.90 -4.19 -0.89
C GLU A 144 12.63 -4.53 -2.38
N VAL A 145 13.17 -5.67 -2.82
CA VAL A 145 13.02 -6.25 -4.15
C VAL A 145 11.57 -6.37 -4.62
N CYS A 146 10.67 -6.77 -3.72
CA CYS A 146 9.28 -6.98 -4.09
C CYS A 146 8.57 -5.64 -4.32
N LEU A 147 8.96 -4.60 -3.61
CA LEU A 147 8.32 -3.29 -3.67
C LEU A 147 8.56 -2.61 -5.03
N GLU A 148 9.77 -2.66 -5.56
CA GLU A 148 10.10 -2.13 -6.89
C GLU A 148 9.34 -2.88 -8.00
N TYR A 149 9.23 -4.20 -7.89
CA TYR A 149 8.42 -5.01 -8.79
C TYR A 149 6.95 -4.57 -8.76
N TRP A 150 6.36 -4.44 -7.56
CA TRP A 150 4.96 -4.06 -7.42
C TRP A 150 4.69 -2.67 -7.97
N ASN A 151 5.57 -1.70 -7.69
CA ASN A 151 5.46 -0.36 -8.23
C ASN A 151 5.44 -0.36 -9.77
N SER A 152 6.40 -1.07 -10.39
CA SER A 152 6.50 -1.20 -11.85
C SER A 152 5.26 -1.86 -12.46
N LEU A 153 4.80 -2.99 -11.91
CA LEU A 153 3.61 -3.70 -12.39
C LEU A 153 2.35 -2.85 -12.27
N VAL A 154 2.15 -2.17 -11.13
CA VAL A 154 0.97 -1.32 -10.91
C VAL A 154 1.00 -0.11 -11.85
N LEU A 155 2.17 0.51 -12.05
CA LEU A 155 2.35 1.59 -13.01
C LEU A 155 2.00 1.13 -14.43
N GLU A 156 2.45 -0.06 -14.83
CA GLU A 156 2.10 -0.64 -16.14
C GLU A 156 0.58 -0.86 -16.30
N LEU A 157 -0.12 -1.28 -15.24
CA LEU A 157 -1.58 -1.44 -15.27
C LEU A 157 -2.33 -0.10 -15.27
N PHE A 158 -1.74 0.91 -14.64
CA PHE A 158 -2.28 2.27 -14.56
C PHE A 158 -2.13 2.99 -15.90
N GLU A 159 -0.97 2.95 -16.52
CA GLU A 159 -0.70 3.63 -17.80
C GLU A 159 -1.40 2.92 -18.99
N PRO A 160 -2.19 3.66 -19.79
CA PRO A 160 -2.74 3.10 -21.01
C PRO A 160 -1.60 2.81 -21.98
N HIS A 161 -1.45 1.55 -22.37
CA HIS A 161 -0.42 1.14 -23.31
C HIS A 161 -0.57 1.87 -24.63
N ARG A 162 0.37 2.77 -24.90
CA ARG A 162 0.66 3.19 -26.27
C ARG A 162 1.41 2.06 -26.94
N SER A 163 0.70 1.14 -27.60
CA SER A 163 1.34 0.25 -28.55
C SER A 163 2.06 1.13 -29.58
N LEU A 164 3.39 1.11 -29.59
CA LEU A 164 4.22 1.79 -30.58
C LEU A 164 3.97 1.29 -32.01
N ASP A 165 3.14 0.27 -32.20
CA ASP A 165 2.89 -0.38 -33.47
C ASP A 165 1.66 0.18 -34.24
N ASN A 166 1.00 1.24 -33.78
CA ASN A 166 -0.16 1.79 -34.47
C ASN A 166 0.13 3.13 -35.20
N PRO A 167 0.26 3.15 -36.54
CA PRO A 167 0.52 4.38 -37.31
C PRO A 167 -0.59 5.44 -37.16
N ALA A 168 -1.78 5.09 -36.67
CA ALA A 168 -2.86 6.04 -36.38
C ALA A 168 -2.56 6.97 -35.18
N ALA A 169 -1.82 6.48 -34.17
CA ALA A 169 -1.39 7.30 -33.03
C ALA A 169 -0.29 8.30 -33.43
N ALA A 170 0.59 7.91 -34.35
CA ALA A 170 1.60 8.79 -34.95
C ALA A 170 0.97 9.88 -35.84
N ALA A 171 -0.09 9.55 -36.60
CA ALA A 171 -0.80 10.51 -37.45
C ALA A 171 -1.50 11.63 -36.65
N THR A 172 -2.01 11.30 -35.46
CA THR A 172 -2.62 12.28 -34.54
C THR A 172 -1.58 13.26 -33.98
N LEU A 173 -0.33 12.80 -33.82
CA LEU A 173 0.81 13.62 -33.36
C LEU A 173 1.39 14.52 -34.48
N ILE A 174 1.17 14.18 -35.76
CA ILE A 174 1.55 14.96 -36.95
C ILE A 174 0.42 15.94 -37.38
N GLY A 175 -0.71 15.97 -36.66
CA GLY A 175 -1.81 16.91 -36.93
C GLY A 175 -2.66 16.56 -38.15
N LEU A 176 -2.59 15.33 -38.66
CA LEU A 176 -3.45 14.86 -39.74
C LEU A 176 -4.78 14.37 -39.16
N GLN A 177 -5.85 15.15 -39.36
CA GLN A 177 -7.22 14.76 -39.02
C GLN A 177 -7.69 13.65 -39.94
N VAL A 178 -7.89 12.44 -39.40
CA VAL A 178 -8.58 11.35 -40.08
C VAL A 178 -10.08 11.46 -39.75
N PRO A 179 -11.00 11.50 -40.74
CA PRO A 179 -12.42 11.64 -40.46
C PRO A 179 -12.99 10.34 -39.86
N ALA A 180 -13.61 10.44 -38.69
CA ALA A 180 -14.34 9.37 -38.04
C ALA A 180 -15.69 9.15 -38.73
N MET A 181 -15.78 8.25 -39.71
CA MET A 181 -17.04 7.92 -40.39
C MET A 181 -17.16 6.42 -40.71
N LEU A 182 -17.37 5.57 -39.69
CA LEU A 182 -18.05 4.27 -39.79
C LEU A 182 -18.63 3.87 -38.41
N PRO A 183 -19.95 3.59 -38.28
CA PRO A 183 -20.53 3.09 -37.02
C PRO A 183 -20.25 1.58 -36.91
N GLY A 184 -19.41 1.19 -35.94
CA GLY A 184 -19.10 -0.23 -35.66
C GLY A 184 -17.72 -0.53 -35.08
N MET A 185 -16.80 0.44 -35.06
CA MET A 185 -15.47 0.30 -34.44
C MET A 185 -15.35 1.26 -33.26
N VAL A 186 -15.97 0.91 -32.13
CA VAL A 186 -15.79 1.61 -30.85
C VAL A 186 -14.65 0.90 -30.11
N ASP A 187 -13.50 1.57 -29.99
CA ASP A 187 -12.40 1.33 -29.02
C ASP A 187 -12.13 -0.11 -28.55
N GLY A 188 -11.67 -0.99 -29.45
CA GLY A 188 -11.16 -2.31 -29.08
C GLY A 188 -10.01 -2.26 -28.04
N HIS A 189 -9.23 -1.18 -28.01
CA HIS A 189 -8.13 -0.98 -27.06
C HIS A 189 -8.62 -0.75 -25.62
N GLY A 190 -9.76 -0.06 -25.44
CA GLY A 190 -10.35 0.14 -24.11
C GLY A 190 -10.86 -1.17 -23.51
N SER A 191 -11.42 -2.04 -24.33
CA SER A 191 -11.94 -3.35 -23.90
C SER A 191 -10.83 -4.32 -23.45
N GLN A 192 -9.68 -4.32 -24.14
CA GLN A 192 -8.54 -5.18 -23.80
C GLN A 192 -7.83 -4.71 -22.52
N LEU A 193 -7.66 -3.40 -22.34
CA LEU A 193 -7.10 -2.83 -21.12
C LEU A 193 -8.00 -3.11 -19.91
N LEU A 194 -9.33 -2.99 -20.08
CA LEU A 194 -10.30 -3.31 -19.04
C LEU A 194 -10.24 -4.79 -18.65
N GLN A 195 -10.13 -5.70 -19.63
CA GLN A 195 -10.00 -7.14 -19.38
C GLN A 195 -8.70 -7.49 -18.65
N ARG A 196 -7.59 -6.83 -18.99
CA ARG A 196 -6.30 -6.98 -18.29
C ARG A 196 -6.42 -6.51 -16.84
N ARG A 197 -7.06 -5.36 -16.58
CA ARG A 197 -7.28 -4.85 -15.21
C ARG A 197 -8.17 -5.80 -14.39
N GLN A 198 -9.21 -6.37 -15.00
CA GLN A 198 -10.06 -7.37 -14.35
C GLN A 198 -9.28 -8.63 -13.97
N LEU A 199 -8.31 -9.05 -14.78
CA LEU A 199 -7.47 -10.20 -14.46
C LEU A 199 -6.68 -10.02 -13.15
N TYR A 200 -6.12 -8.83 -12.95
CA TYR A 200 -5.31 -8.51 -11.77
C TYR A 200 -6.13 -7.98 -10.58
N ALA A 201 -7.45 -7.83 -10.68
CA ALA A 201 -8.27 -7.23 -9.64
C ALA A 201 -8.08 -7.89 -8.25
N GLY A 202 -8.08 -9.22 -8.18
CA GLY A 202 -7.85 -9.97 -6.94
C GLY A 202 -6.46 -9.74 -6.34
N PRO A 203 -5.36 -10.00 -7.07
CA PRO A 203 -4.01 -9.69 -6.60
C PRO A 203 -3.80 -8.23 -6.20
N MET A 204 -4.33 -7.27 -6.97
CA MET A 204 -4.18 -5.84 -6.67
C MET A 204 -4.93 -5.44 -5.40
N SER A 205 -6.08 -6.05 -5.11
CA SER A 205 -6.80 -5.86 -3.84
C SER A 205 -5.97 -6.35 -2.64
N LYS A 206 -5.37 -7.54 -2.74
CA LYS A 206 -4.46 -8.06 -1.70
C LYS A 206 -3.20 -7.21 -1.53
N LEU A 207 -2.60 -6.77 -2.63
CA LEU A 207 -1.43 -5.88 -2.63
C LEU A 207 -1.76 -4.53 -1.99
N ARG A 208 -2.96 -4.01 -2.21
CA ARG A 208 -3.43 -2.78 -1.60
C ARG A 208 -3.49 -2.89 -0.08
N MET A 209 -4.05 -3.97 0.44
CA MET A 209 -4.04 -4.25 1.88
C MET A 209 -2.60 -4.36 2.43
N LEU A 210 -1.68 -5.00 1.70
CA LEU A 210 -0.25 -5.03 2.07
C LEU A 210 0.33 -3.62 2.17
N MET A 211 0.12 -2.78 1.16
CA MET A 211 0.64 -1.40 1.12
C MET A 211 0.10 -0.55 2.28
N ILE A 212 -1.18 -0.75 2.65
CA ILE A 212 -1.81 -0.06 3.78
C ILE A 212 -1.23 -0.56 5.12
N CYS A 213 -1.15 -1.88 5.32
CA CYS A 213 -0.72 -2.48 6.58
C CYS A 213 0.76 -2.27 6.90
N ARG A 214 1.62 -2.25 5.88
CA ARG A 214 3.09 -2.22 6.04
C ARG A 214 3.69 -0.85 5.78
N MET A 215 2.86 0.18 5.55
CA MET A 215 3.32 1.54 5.26
C MET A 215 4.24 2.04 6.40
N PRO A 216 5.53 2.31 6.16
CA PRO A 216 6.39 2.91 7.16
C PRO A 216 5.89 4.31 7.51
N LYS A 217 6.09 4.70 8.76
CA LYS A 217 5.84 6.08 9.19
C LYS A 217 6.80 7.00 8.42
N PRO A 218 6.32 8.06 7.74
CA PRO A 218 7.23 9.04 7.16
C PRO A 218 7.98 9.71 8.31
N GLU A 219 9.32 9.59 8.32
CA GLU A 219 10.14 10.40 9.23
C GLU A 219 10.00 11.87 8.81
N GLU A 220 9.46 12.70 9.70
CA GLU A 220 9.21 14.11 9.44
C GLU A 220 10.45 14.96 9.80
N VAL A 221 10.53 16.12 9.13
CA VAL A 221 11.53 17.18 9.30
C VAL A 221 11.83 17.46 10.78
N LEU A 222 13.10 17.36 11.18
CA LEU A 222 13.55 17.69 12.52
C LEU A 222 13.80 19.20 12.64
N ILE A 223 13.42 19.79 13.78
CA ILE A 223 13.76 21.16 14.13
C ILE A 223 15.05 21.09 14.95
N VAL A 224 16.15 21.58 14.39
CA VAL A 224 17.48 21.52 14.99
C VAL A 224 18.01 22.95 15.13
N GLU A 225 18.73 23.24 16.22
CA GLU A 225 19.44 24.50 16.36
C GLU A 225 20.79 24.38 15.63
N ASP A 226 21.04 25.22 14.62
CA ASP A 226 22.31 25.22 13.89
C ASP A 226 23.45 25.75 14.77
N GLY A 227 24.70 25.62 14.28
CA GLY A 227 25.88 26.10 15.01
C GLY A 227 25.93 27.60 15.28
N ASN A 228 24.99 28.38 14.74
CA ASN A 228 24.84 29.81 14.99
C ASN A 228 23.68 30.15 15.94
N GLY A 229 23.02 29.13 16.51
CA GLY A 229 21.87 29.30 17.40
C GLY A 229 20.54 29.53 16.68
N ASN A 230 20.46 29.32 15.37
CA ASN A 230 19.22 29.47 14.62
C ASN A 230 18.44 28.17 14.59
N ILE A 231 17.15 28.26 14.82
CA ILE A 231 16.22 27.14 14.64
C ILE A 231 16.08 26.85 13.14
N VAL A 232 16.71 25.79 12.65
CA VAL A 232 16.63 25.32 11.26
C VAL A 232 15.79 24.04 11.17
N ARG A 233 15.02 23.95 10.09
CA ARG A 233 14.30 22.72 9.73
C ARG A 233 15.24 21.82 8.94
N GLU A 234 15.82 20.82 9.58
CA GLU A 234 16.65 19.83 8.92
C GLU A 234 15.75 18.69 8.44
N THR A 235 15.61 18.58 7.11
CA THR A 235 14.99 17.38 6.53
C THR A 235 16.01 16.27 6.68
N LEU A 236 15.62 15.15 7.31
CA LEU A 236 16.48 13.98 7.40
C LEU A 236 16.99 13.61 5.99
N LYS A 237 18.29 13.32 5.89
CA LYS A 237 18.89 12.84 4.65
C LYS A 237 18.18 11.57 4.19
N GLU A 238 18.11 11.36 2.88
CA GLU A 238 17.49 10.15 2.32
C GLU A 238 18.07 8.90 2.98
N ASN A 239 17.19 8.11 3.60
CA ASN A 239 17.46 6.84 4.22
C ASN A 239 16.49 5.81 3.63
N ASP A 240 16.82 4.52 3.71
CA ASP A 240 16.11 3.43 3.05
C ASP A 240 14.62 3.39 3.44
N VAL A 241 14.30 3.70 4.70
CA VAL A 241 12.93 3.82 5.22
C VAL A 241 12.12 4.91 4.49
N LEU A 242 12.74 6.06 4.21
CA LEU A 242 12.08 7.16 3.50
C LEU A 242 11.89 6.83 2.02
N VAL A 243 12.84 6.12 1.40
CA VAL A 243 12.71 5.63 0.03
C VAL A 243 11.57 4.61 -0.05
N GLN A 244 11.51 3.66 0.88
CA GLN A 244 10.43 2.69 0.99
C GLN A 244 9.07 3.38 1.15
N TYR A 245 8.96 4.37 2.03
CA TYR A 245 7.75 5.19 2.18
C TYR A 245 7.32 5.83 0.86
N LYS A 246 8.25 6.47 0.13
CA LYS A 246 7.96 7.15 -1.14
C LYS A 246 7.42 6.15 -2.17
N ILE A 247 8.07 4.99 -2.35
CA ILE A 247 7.67 3.99 -3.35
C ILE A 247 6.33 3.33 -2.97
N MET A 248 6.14 2.95 -1.71
CA MET A 248 4.87 2.38 -1.24
C MET A 248 3.71 3.38 -1.38
N ARG A 249 3.94 4.66 -1.03
CA ARG A 249 2.95 5.73 -1.20
C ARG A 249 2.59 5.92 -2.67
N GLU A 250 3.58 5.96 -3.55
CA GLU A 250 3.34 6.07 -5.00
C GLU A 250 2.56 4.86 -5.54
N THR A 251 2.95 3.64 -5.15
CA THR A 251 2.25 2.41 -5.53
C THR A 251 0.79 2.43 -5.08
N LEU A 252 0.53 2.87 -3.84
CA LEU A 252 -0.83 3.00 -3.30
C LEU A 252 -1.64 4.08 -4.04
N ILE A 253 -1.01 5.18 -4.48
CA ILE A 253 -1.66 6.18 -5.34
C ILE A 253 -2.10 5.55 -6.65
N TYR A 254 -1.25 4.78 -7.33
CA TYR A 254 -1.64 4.12 -8.58
C TYR A 254 -2.74 3.07 -8.36
N LEU A 255 -2.63 2.25 -7.31
CA LEU A 255 -3.68 1.30 -6.92
C LEU A 255 -5.01 2.02 -6.67
N SER A 256 -4.98 3.18 -6.03
CA SER A 256 -6.18 4.00 -5.79
C SER A 256 -6.80 4.56 -7.07
N HIS A 257 -6.02 4.76 -8.12
CA HIS A 257 -6.58 5.13 -9.42
C HIS A 257 -7.16 3.94 -10.18
N LEU A 258 -6.62 2.73 -9.97
CA LEU A 258 -7.13 1.50 -10.57
C LEU A 258 -8.48 1.10 -9.98
N ASP A 259 -8.64 1.23 -8.67
CA ASP A 259 -9.90 0.97 -7.96
C ASP A 259 -9.96 1.82 -6.69
N ARG A 260 -10.79 2.88 -6.73
CA ARG A 260 -10.96 3.82 -5.62
C ARG A 260 -11.81 3.23 -4.50
N ASP A 261 -12.83 2.44 -4.87
CA ASP A 261 -13.82 1.94 -3.94
C ASP A 261 -13.21 0.81 -3.10
N ASP A 262 -12.46 -0.11 -3.72
CA ASP A 262 -11.70 -1.11 -2.95
C ASP A 262 -10.62 -0.44 -2.09
N THR A 263 -9.95 0.64 -2.53
CA THR A 263 -9.05 1.36 -1.61
C THR A 263 -9.75 1.88 -0.38
N GLU A 264 -10.87 2.58 -0.56
CA GLU A 264 -11.60 3.14 0.56
C GLU A 264 -12.12 2.02 1.49
N GLU A 265 -12.61 0.91 0.94
CA GLU A 265 -13.03 -0.24 1.75
C GLU A 265 -11.89 -0.84 2.57
N GLN A 266 -10.72 -1.07 1.95
CA GLN A 266 -9.56 -1.67 2.60
C GLN A 266 -8.98 -0.74 3.69
N GLU A 267 -8.88 0.57 3.43
CA GLU A 267 -8.47 1.58 4.43
C GLU A 267 -9.44 1.59 5.62
N ASN A 268 -10.75 1.59 5.36
CA ASN A 268 -11.76 1.58 6.40
C ASN A 268 -11.70 0.29 7.24
N ARG A 269 -11.54 -0.87 6.59
CA ARG A 269 -11.40 -2.17 7.26
C ARG A 269 -10.17 -2.20 8.16
N PHE A 270 -9.03 -1.76 7.64
CA PHE A 270 -7.78 -1.65 8.41
C PHE A 270 -7.95 -0.74 9.62
N LEU A 271 -8.54 0.44 9.43
CA LEU A 271 -8.79 1.39 10.50
C LEU A 271 -9.67 0.81 11.61
N VAL A 272 -10.76 0.11 11.26
CA VAL A 272 -11.62 -0.57 12.24
C VAL A 272 -10.84 -1.64 13.02
N MET A 273 -9.99 -2.42 12.35
CA MET A 273 -9.12 -3.40 13.01
C MET A 273 -8.17 -2.73 14.01
N VAL A 274 -7.44 -1.70 13.58
CA VAL A 274 -6.49 -0.96 14.44
C VAL A 274 -7.18 -0.34 15.64
N ILE A 275 -8.32 0.34 15.45
CA ILE A 275 -9.06 0.97 16.54
C ILE A 275 -9.56 -0.08 17.53
N ARG A 276 -10.08 -1.20 17.05
CA ARG A 276 -10.53 -2.30 17.90
C ARG A 276 -9.38 -2.88 18.72
N ASP A 277 -8.22 -3.08 18.10
CA ASP A 277 -7.06 -3.67 18.77
C ASP A 277 -6.46 -2.70 19.80
N LEU A 278 -6.42 -1.39 19.50
CA LEU A 278 -6.04 -0.35 20.47
C LEU A 278 -7.04 -0.23 21.64
N LEU A 279 -8.35 -0.36 21.38
CA LEU A 279 -9.36 -0.38 22.43
C LEU A 279 -9.24 -1.62 23.32
N ASN A 280 -8.98 -2.79 22.73
CA ASN A 280 -8.73 -4.00 23.50
C ASN A 280 -7.47 -3.86 24.34
N LEU A 281 -6.40 -3.31 23.77
CA LEU A 281 -5.15 -3.05 24.48
C LEU A 281 -5.36 -2.08 25.66
N TRP A 282 -6.18 -1.04 25.47
CA TRP A 282 -6.57 -0.11 26.52
C TRP A 282 -7.27 -0.81 27.69
N ILE A 283 -8.20 -1.73 27.40
CA ILE A 283 -8.99 -2.44 28.42
C ILE A 283 -8.09 -3.31 29.29
N ILE A 284 -7.15 -4.03 28.69
CA ILE A 284 -6.28 -4.99 29.39
C ILE A 284 -5.07 -4.35 30.05
N THR A 285 -4.72 -3.13 29.67
CA THR A 285 -3.54 -2.44 30.18
C THR A 285 -3.85 -1.79 31.53
N GLU A 286 -2.96 -1.97 32.50
CA GLU A 286 -2.99 -1.30 33.80
C GLU A 286 -2.00 -0.13 33.83
N GLY A 287 -2.27 0.83 34.73
CA GLY A 287 -1.48 2.05 34.88
C GLY A 287 -1.98 3.22 34.02
N THR A 288 -2.04 4.41 34.63
CA THR A 288 -2.50 5.65 33.98
C THR A 288 -1.61 6.05 32.80
N ASP A 289 -0.30 5.88 32.94
CA ASP A 289 0.69 6.34 31.96
C ASP A 289 0.61 5.49 30.68
N ASN A 290 0.52 4.17 30.82
CA ASN A 290 0.36 3.26 29.69
C ASN A 290 -0.97 3.49 28.96
N LYS A 291 -2.05 3.74 29.72
CA LYS A 291 -3.35 4.12 29.14
C LYS A 291 -3.24 5.44 28.38
N ALA A 292 -2.60 6.45 28.93
CA ALA A 292 -2.39 7.73 28.24
C ALA A 292 -1.65 7.54 26.89
N VAL A 293 -0.65 6.65 26.83
CA VAL A 293 0.04 6.28 25.57
C VAL A 293 -0.89 5.57 24.58
N ILE A 294 -1.77 4.68 25.04
CA ILE A 294 -2.73 4.00 24.15
C ILE A 294 -3.79 4.99 23.64
N ALA A 295 -4.29 5.89 24.50
CA ALA A 295 -5.18 6.99 24.12
C ALA A 295 -4.54 7.82 23.03
N SER A 296 -3.28 8.23 23.23
CA SER A 296 -2.60 9.11 22.29
C SER A 296 -2.46 8.49 20.91
N ASN A 297 -2.08 7.21 20.84
CA ASN A 297 -2.02 6.46 19.59
C ASN A 297 -3.39 6.32 18.94
N MET A 298 -4.44 6.00 19.71
CA MET A 298 -5.80 5.86 19.19
C MET A 298 -6.32 7.19 18.65
N MET A 299 -6.17 8.27 19.41
CA MET A 299 -6.60 9.60 18.99
C MET A 299 -5.80 10.10 17.78
N PHE A 300 -4.49 9.81 17.72
CA PHE A 300 -3.65 10.10 16.56
C PHE A 300 -4.18 9.40 15.31
N VAL A 301 -4.38 8.07 15.39
CA VAL A 301 -4.92 7.26 14.28
C VAL A 301 -6.23 7.85 13.81
N VAL A 302 -7.20 8.07 14.70
CA VAL A 302 -8.51 8.63 14.35
C VAL A 302 -8.40 10.00 13.66
N GLY A 303 -7.51 10.87 14.15
CA GLY A 303 -7.26 12.19 13.57
C GLY A 303 -6.62 12.17 12.17
N GLN A 304 -6.06 11.04 11.70
CA GLN A 304 -5.47 10.91 10.36
C GLN A 304 -6.47 10.51 9.27
N TYR A 305 -7.66 10.00 9.62
CA TYR A 305 -8.63 9.46 8.66
C TYR A 305 -9.94 10.28 8.59
N PRO A 306 -9.90 11.55 8.14
CA PRO A 306 -11.09 12.39 8.09
C PRO A 306 -12.14 11.92 7.07
N ARG A 307 -11.75 11.16 6.03
CA ARG A 307 -12.72 10.57 5.08
C ARG A 307 -13.62 9.55 5.78
N PHE A 308 -13.01 8.62 6.52
CA PHE A 308 -13.74 7.67 7.37
C PHE A 308 -14.65 8.39 8.36
N LEU A 309 -14.13 9.40 9.08
CA LEU A 309 -14.92 10.15 10.05
C LEU A 309 -16.17 10.81 9.43
N ARG A 310 -16.07 11.35 8.22
CA ARG A 310 -17.22 11.93 7.51
C ARG A 310 -18.22 10.88 7.04
N ALA A 311 -17.76 9.68 6.68
CA ALA A 311 -18.64 8.59 6.25
C ALA A 311 -19.42 7.95 7.40
N TYR A 312 -18.90 8.01 8.63
CA TYR A 312 -19.47 7.34 9.80
C TYR A 312 -19.80 8.32 10.94
N TRP A 313 -20.90 9.06 10.81
CA TRP A 313 -21.33 10.09 11.76
C TRP A 313 -21.37 9.60 13.23
N GLY A 314 -22.01 8.47 13.51
CA GLY A 314 -22.13 7.96 14.88
C GLY A 314 -20.77 7.70 15.54
N PHE A 315 -19.78 7.26 14.74
CA PHE A 315 -18.41 7.11 15.20
C PHE A 315 -17.74 8.47 15.44
N LEU A 316 -17.86 9.42 14.52
CA LEU A 316 -17.35 10.79 14.68
C LEU A 316 -17.92 11.46 15.95
N LYS A 317 -19.23 11.40 16.18
CA LYS A 317 -19.88 11.95 17.38
C LYS A 317 -19.32 11.31 18.66
N THR A 318 -19.15 9.98 18.65
CA THR A 318 -18.56 9.23 19.78
C THR A 318 -17.14 9.67 20.07
N VAL A 319 -16.30 9.81 19.04
CA VAL A 319 -14.91 10.30 19.17
C VAL A 319 -14.90 11.70 19.77
N VAL A 320 -15.70 12.63 19.25
CA VAL A 320 -15.73 14.01 19.75
C VAL A 320 -16.19 14.09 21.19
N ASN A 321 -17.22 13.34 21.57
CA ASN A 321 -17.64 13.25 22.98
C ASN A 321 -16.53 12.70 23.87
N LYS A 322 -15.78 11.70 23.39
CA LYS A 322 -14.64 11.16 24.14
C LYS A 322 -13.50 12.17 24.28
N LEU A 323 -13.26 13.00 23.28
CA LEU A 323 -12.30 14.11 23.37
C LEU A 323 -12.73 15.13 24.43
N PHE A 324 -14.03 15.44 24.54
CA PHE A 324 -14.54 16.29 25.62
C PHE A 324 -14.36 15.65 27.00
N GLU A 325 -14.53 14.33 27.14
CA GLU A 325 -14.18 13.65 28.39
C GLU A 325 -12.68 13.77 28.71
N PHE A 326 -11.80 13.63 27.71
CA PHE A 326 -10.35 13.77 27.90
C PHE A 326 -9.91 15.22 28.20
N MET A 327 -10.73 16.22 27.88
CA MET A 327 -10.49 17.61 28.31
C MET A 327 -10.66 17.79 29.83
N HIS A 328 -11.25 16.82 30.53
CA HIS A 328 -11.34 16.78 31.99
C HIS A 328 -10.31 15.84 32.65
N GLU A 329 -9.39 15.25 31.86
CA GLU A 329 -8.39 14.33 32.40
C GLU A 329 -7.22 15.10 33.05
N THR A 330 -6.80 14.63 34.22
CA THR A 330 -5.75 15.26 35.03
C THR A 330 -4.33 14.79 34.66
N HIS A 331 -4.22 13.71 33.88
CA HIS A 331 -2.93 13.21 33.44
C HIS A 331 -2.22 14.22 32.51
N PRO A 332 -0.93 14.55 32.77
CA PRO A 332 -0.21 15.56 32.00
C PRO A 332 -0.25 15.33 30.48
N GLY A 333 -0.55 16.38 29.73
CA GLY A 333 -0.56 16.39 28.26
C GLY A 333 -1.79 15.76 27.60
N VAL A 334 -2.68 15.09 28.34
CA VAL A 334 -3.91 14.49 27.74
C VAL A 334 -4.87 15.59 27.25
N GLN A 335 -5.05 16.66 28.02
CA GLN A 335 -5.93 17.78 27.65
C GLN A 335 -5.43 18.52 26.40
N ASP A 336 -4.11 18.79 26.30
CA ASP A 336 -3.50 19.41 25.12
C ASP A 336 -3.75 18.58 23.87
N MET A 337 -3.50 17.28 23.98
CA MET A 337 -3.71 16.33 22.90
C MET A 337 -5.19 16.25 22.49
N ALA A 338 -6.11 16.24 23.45
CA ALA A 338 -7.54 16.24 23.16
C ALA A 338 -7.97 17.51 22.39
N CYS A 339 -7.46 18.68 22.79
CA CYS A 339 -7.73 19.95 22.12
C CYS A 339 -7.15 19.98 20.69
N ASP A 340 -5.91 19.53 20.50
CA ASP A 340 -5.25 19.52 19.20
C ASP A 340 -5.93 18.57 18.21
N ILE A 341 -6.33 17.39 18.69
CA ILE A 341 -7.00 16.38 17.86
C ILE A 341 -8.42 16.82 17.54
N PHE A 342 -9.11 17.44 18.50
CA PHE A 342 -10.41 18.07 18.23
C PHE A 342 -10.29 19.12 17.14
N LEU A 343 -9.34 20.06 17.24
CA LEU A 343 -9.09 21.06 16.20
C LEU A 343 -8.81 20.41 14.83
N LYS A 344 -7.97 19.38 14.79
CA LYS A 344 -7.63 18.66 13.55
C LYS A 344 -8.85 17.98 12.91
N ILE A 345 -9.67 17.30 13.70
CA ILE A 345 -10.93 16.69 13.23
C ILE A 345 -11.84 17.77 12.65
N VAL A 346 -12.04 18.85 13.38
CA VAL A 346 -12.92 19.94 12.98
C VAL A 346 -12.46 20.60 11.69
N GLN A 347 -11.18 20.90 11.54
CA GLN A 347 -10.64 21.48 10.30
C GLN A 347 -10.93 20.63 9.06
N LYS A 348 -11.03 19.30 9.21
CA LYS A 348 -11.27 18.37 8.09
C LYS A 348 -12.74 17.94 7.94
N CYS A 349 -13.53 18.04 9.02
CA CYS A 349 -14.90 17.54 9.11
C CYS A 349 -15.93 18.65 9.45
N LYS A 350 -15.55 19.94 9.45
CA LYS A 350 -16.38 21.08 9.92
C LYS A 350 -17.82 21.11 9.41
N ARG A 351 -18.07 20.67 8.16
CA ARG A 351 -19.41 20.62 7.57
C ARG A 351 -20.34 19.65 8.29
N GLU A 352 -19.80 18.52 8.77
CA GLU A 352 -20.60 17.49 9.45
C GLU A 352 -21.22 18.00 10.76
N PHE A 353 -20.64 19.03 11.38
CA PHE A 353 -21.09 19.60 12.65
C PHE A 353 -22.24 20.61 12.50
N VAL A 354 -22.37 21.24 11.32
CA VAL A 354 -23.36 22.30 11.08
C VAL A 354 -24.59 21.81 10.31
N ILE A 355 -24.54 20.60 9.75
CA ILE A 355 -25.71 19.94 9.17
C ILE A 355 -26.38 19.03 10.19
N THR A 356 -27.69 18.84 10.06
CA THR A 356 -28.41 17.83 10.84
C THR A 356 -28.12 16.45 10.26
N GLN A 357 -27.52 15.59 11.07
CA GLN A 357 -27.09 14.26 10.67
C GLN A 357 -28.23 13.24 10.79
N VAL A 358 -28.09 12.09 10.12
CA VAL A 358 -29.11 11.04 10.15
C VAL A 358 -29.28 10.52 11.58
N GLY A 359 -30.51 10.58 12.09
CA GLY A 359 -30.85 10.15 13.45
C GLY A 359 -30.69 11.23 14.52
N GLU A 360 -30.28 12.44 14.16
CA GLU A 360 -30.14 13.59 15.08
C GLU A 360 -31.28 14.58 14.91
N ASN A 361 -31.61 15.32 15.98
CA ASN A 361 -32.69 16.32 15.97
C ASN A 361 -32.21 17.71 15.56
N GLU A 362 -30.93 18.03 15.81
CA GLU A 362 -30.33 19.32 15.49
C GLU A 362 -28.86 19.14 15.07
N PRO A 363 -28.24 20.17 14.44
CA PRO A 363 -26.81 20.14 14.17
C PRO A 363 -25.98 20.04 15.45
N PHE A 364 -24.94 19.22 15.45
CA PHE A 364 -24.14 18.95 16.64
C PHE A 364 -23.42 20.20 17.19
N VAL A 365 -23.15 21.21 16.34
CA VAL A 365 -22.62 22.51 16.80
C VAL A 365 -23.51 23.15 17.86
N CYS A 366 -24.83 22.94 17.84
CA CYS A 366 -25.74 23.44 18.87
C CYS A 366 -25.50 22.79 20.22
N GLU A 367 -25.35 21.45 20.26
CA GLU A 367 -25.02 20.70 21.47
C GLU A 367 -23.68 21.19 22.04
N ILE A 368 -22.67 21.34 21.17
CA ILE A 368 -21.33 21.83 21.55
C ILE A 368 -21.42 23.23 22.16
N LEU A 369 -22.08 24.18 21.48
CA LEU A 369 -22.21 25.56 21.97
C LEU A 369 -22.88 25.66 23.34
N ASN A 370 -23.82 24.74 23.64
CA ASN A 370 -24.47 24.65 24.94
C ASN A 370 -23.57 23.99 26.00
N GLY A 371 -22.71 23.06 25.59
CA GLY A 371 -21.78 22.33 26.47
C GLY A 371 -20.50 23.08 26.83
N ILE A 372 -20.11 24.12 26.06
CA ILE A 372 -18.86 24.87 26.26
C ILE A 372 -18.58 25.23 27.73
N PRO A 373 -19.52 25.81 28.51
CA PRO A 373 -19.24 26.17 29.91
C PRO A 373 -18.76 25.00 30.77
N ASN A 374 -19.28 23.81 30.52
CA ASN A 374 -18.84 22.60 31.23
C ASN A 374 -17.49 22.13 30.69
N THR A 375 -17.31 22.07 29.36
CA THR A 375 -16.09 21.56 28.73
C THR A 375 -14.83 22.34 29.13
N ILE A 376 -14.94 23.65 29.36
CA ILE A 376 -13.77 24.50 29.66
C ILE A 376 -13.36 24.54 31.13
N MET A 377 -14.13 23.93 32.05
CA MET A 377 -13.92 24.12 33.49
C MET A 377 -12.53 23.73 33.97
N ASP A 378 -11.96 22.67 33.39
CA ASP A 378 -10.67 22.11 33.80
C ASP A 378 -9.54 22.46 32.81
N LEU A 379 -9.80 23.30 31.81
CA LEU A 379 -8.85 23.64 30.75
C LEU A 379 -8.02 24.88 31.07
N GLU A 380 -6.75 24.85 30.67
CA GLU A 380 -5.86 26.01 30.72
C GLU A 380 -6.17 27.03 29.62
N PRO A 381 -5.79 28.32 29.76
CA PRO A 381 -6.14 29.38 28.81
C PRO A 381 -5.80 29.06 27.35
N HIS A 382 -4.64 28.46 27.05
CA HIS A 382 -4.26 28.13 25.67
C HIS A 382 -5.13 27.00 25.09
N GLN A 383 -5.54 26.02 25.90
CA GLN A 383 -6.46 24.96 25.53
C GLN A 383 -7.86 25.51 25.24
N ILE A 384 -8.35 26.43 26.07
CA ILE A 384 -9.60 27.17 25.84
C ILE A 384 -9.54 27.90 24.49
N HIS A 385 -8.45 28.62 24.21
CA HIS A 385 -8.28 29.28 22.91
C HIS A 385 -8.34 28.28 21.73
N SER A 386 -7.73 27.10 21.87
CA SER A 386 -7.78 26.04 20.86
C SER A 386 -9.22 25.51 20.64
N LEU A 387 -9.97 25.29 21.72
CA LEU A 387 -11.37 24.88 21.66
C LEU A 387 -12.23 25.91 20.93
N TYR A 388 -12.15 27.19 21.31
CA TYR A 388 -12.90 28.28 20.68
C TYR A 388 -12.55 28.43 19.20
N ARG A 389 -11.27 28.29 18.84
CA ARG A 389 -10.81 28.28 17.45
C ARG A 389 -11.44 27.13 16.65
N SER A 390 -11.52 25.94 17.27
CA SER A 390 -12.17 24.78 16.66
C SER A 390 -13.65 25.04 16.39
N VAL A 391 -14.40 25.50 17.40
CA VAL A 391 -15.83 25.82 17.23
C VAL A 391 -16.04 26.92 16.18
N HIS A 392 -15.17 27.92 16.13
CA HIS A 392 -15.21 28.95 15.09
C HIS A 392 -15.08 28.36 13.68
N HIS A 393 -14.17 27.40 13.46
CA HIS A 393 -14.07 26.71 12.16
C HIS A 393 -15.35 25.97 11.78
N MET A 394 -16.10 25.40 12.74
CA MET A 394 -17.41 24.81 12.46
C MET A 394 -18.38 25.89 11.97
N ILE A 395 -18.49 26.98 12.72
CA ILE A 395 -19.41 28.10 12.43
C ILE A 395 -19.11 28.69 11.05
N GLU A 396 -17.83 28.83 10.69
CA GLU A 396 -17.42 29.30 9.35
C GLU A 396 -17.95 28.40 8.22
N ALA A 397 -18.14 27.10 8.47
CA ALA A 397 -18.67 26.17 7.49
C ALA A 397 -20.19 26.27 7.29
N GLU A 398 -20.91 27.00 8.15
CA GLU A 398 -22.34 27.25 8.00
C GLU A 398 -22.58 28.18 6.79
N SER A 399 -23.41 27.69 5.88
CA SER A 399 -23.77 28.37 4.63
C SER A 399 -24.85 29.44 4.85
N ASP A 400 -25.75 29.22 5.81
CA ASP A 400 -26.79 30.18 6.16
C ASP A 400 -26.21 31.30 7.04
N VAL A 401 -26.20 32.52 6.49
CA VAL A 401 -25.63 33.70 7.17
C VAL A 401 -26.36 34.02 8.47
N GLN A 402 -27.67 33.80 8.56
CA GLN A 402 -28.44 34.07 9.78
C GLN A 402 -28.06 33.08 10.87
N LYS A 403 -28.04 31.77 10.57
CA LYS A 403 -27.60 30.74 11.53
C LYS A 403 -26.15 30.93 11.94
N ARG A 404 -25.27 31.26 10.99
CA ARG A 404 -23.87 31.53 11.29
C ARG A 404 -23.70 32.68 12.28
N ASN A 405 -24.46 33.77 12.11
CA ASN A 405 -24.44 34.90 13.03
C ASN A 405 -25.02 34.53 14.41
N GLU A 406 -26.08 33.74 14.46
CA GLU A 406 -26.65 33.21 15.71
C GLU A 406 -25.62 32.36 16.47
N TYR A 407 -24.97 31.40 15.80
CA TYR A 407 -23.93 30.57 16.41
C TYR A 407 -22.76 31.39 16.90
N LEU A 408 -22.34 32.41 16.15
CA LEU A 408 -21.26 33.31 16.55
C LEU A 408 -21.62 34.09 17.81
N GLN A 409 -22.86 34.60 17.91
CA GLN A 409 -23.34 35.28 19.12
C GLN A 409 -23.36 34.34 20.34
N ARG A 410 -23.80 33.09 20.15
CA ARG A 410 -23.78 32.06 21.21
C ARG A 410 -22.36 31.76 21.66
N LEU A 411 -21.41 31.61 20.73
CA LEU A 411 -20.00 31.39 21.05
C LEU A 411 -19.41 32.56 21.84
N MET A 412 -19.63 33.79 21.39
CA MET A 412 -19.09 34.98 22.06
C MET A 412 -19.70 35.22 23.44
N ARG A 413 -20.97 34.86 23.64
CA ARG A 413 -21.62 34.94 24.96
C ARG A 413 -20.90 34.07 25.99
N ASN A 414 -20.45 32.88 25.61
CA ASN A 414 -19.66 32.00 26.49
C ASN A 414 -18.27 32.58 26.76
N TYR A 415 -17.66 33.27 25.79
CA TYR A 415 -16.33 33.87 25.94
C TYR A 415 -16.32 35.02 26.97
N SER A 416 -17.39 35.82 27.03
CA SER A 416 -17.51 36.91 28.01
C SER A 416 -17.50 36.44 29.47
N PHE A 417 -17.88 35.19 29.76
CA PHE A 417 -17.81 34.62 31.11
C PHE A 417 -16.39 34.23 31.54
N ILE A 418 -15.43 34.17 30.61
CA ILE A 418 -14.03 33.77 30.89
C ILE A 418 -13.17 35.00 31.21
N LEU A 419 -13.55 36.19 30.72
CA LEU A 419 -12.85 37.46 30.95
C LEU A 419 -13.30 38.19 32.23
N CYS A 420 -14.33 37.69 32.91
CA CYS A 420 -14.78 38.14 34.23
C CYS A 420 -14.38 37.10 35.27
#